data_AF-A0A9E8B0Y9-F1
#
_entry.id   AF-A0A9E8B0Y9-F1
#
_cell.length_a   1.000
_cell.length_b   1.000
_cell.length_c   1.000
_cell.angle_alpha   90.00
_cell.angle_beta   90.00
_cell.angle_gamma   90.00
#
_symmetry.space_group_name_H-M   'P 1'
#
loop_
_entity.id
_entity.type
_entity.pdbx_description
1 polymer ?
#
loop_
_entity_poly.entity_id
_entity_poly.type
_entity_poly.pdbx_seq_one_letter_code
_entity_poly.pdbx_strand_id
1 'polypeptide(L)' 'MCWLSWLSSEELVLWLDELNAARPPVAALPINDVVSGLPVEGPFPAMAEAIRQLH' A
#
# COMPACT_ATOMS: atom_id res chain seq x y z
N MET A 1 -13.28 -5.18 -17.02
CA MET A 1 -12.32 -6.26 -16.70
C MET A 1 -10.92 -5.67 -16.57
N CYS A 2 -10.75 -4.72 -15.66
CA CYS A 2 -9.46 -4.08 -15.38
C CYS A 2 -9.42 -3.98 -13.86
N TRP A 3 -8.85 -5.01 -13.26
CA TRP A 3 -8.89 -5.35 -11.83
C TRP A 3 -7.44 -5.62 -11.45
N LEU A 4 -6.70 -4.58 -11.04
CA LEU A 4 -5.28 -4.68 -10.69
C LEU A 4 -4.73 -3.48 -9.89
N SER A 5 -5.51 -2.86 -8.96
CA SER A 5 -5.15 -1.52 -8.43
C SER A 5 -5.41 -1.08 -6.94
N TRP A 6 -5.58 -1.85 -5.85
CA TRP A 6 -5.60 -1.24 -4.48
C TRP A 6 -4.22 -0.72 -3.94
N LEU A 7 -4.20 0.45 -3.27
CA LEU A 7 -2.98 1.18 -2.78
C LEU A 7 -1.90 0.27 -2.16
N SER A 8 -0.63 0.45 -2.52
CA SER A 8 0.49 -0.39 -2.08
C SER A 8 0.95 -0.10 -0.65
N SER A 9 1.43 -1.14 0.04
CA SER A 9 2.09 -0.99 1.34
C SER A 9 3.42 -0.21 1.25
N GLU A 10 4.02 -0.14 0.06
CA GLU A 10 5.21 0.69 -0.21
C GLU A 10 4.88 2.18 -0.17
N GLU A 11 3.72 2.58 -0.72
CA GLU A 11 3.25 3.97 -0.71
C GLU A 11 2.99 4.46 0.72
N LEU A 12 2.47 3.57 1.59
CA LEU A 12 2.31 3.85 3.02
C LEU A 12 3.66 4.04 3.74
N VAL A 13 4.69 3.26 3.40
CA VAL A 13 6.04 3.42 4.00
C VAL A 13 6.66 4.76 3.63
N LEU A 14 6.48 5.22 2.38
CA LEU A 14 6.92 6.55 1.96
C LEU A 14 6.26 7.65 2.81
N TRP A 15 4.95 7.57 3.07
CA TRP A 15 4.26 8.54 3.93
C TRP A 15 4.66 8.44 5.40
N LEU A 16 4.97 7.25 5.91
CA LEU A 16 5.50 7.09 7.28
C LEU A 16 6.88 7.74 7.44
N ASP A 17 7.76 7.60 6.44
CA ASP A 17 9.05 8.28 6.43
C ASP A 17 8.89 9.82 6.23
N GLU A 18 7.98 10.29 5.36
CA GLU A 18 7.63 11.72 5.21
C GLU A 18 7.15 12.35 6.52
N LEU A 19 6.28 11.65 7.25
CA LEU A 19 5.69 12.11 8.52
C LEU A 19 6.64 11.89 9.71
N ASN A 20 7.85 11.35 9.48
CA ASN A 20 8.83 10.97 10.50
C ASN A 20 8.21 10.06 11.60
N ALA A 21 7.28 9.20 11.19
CA ALA A 21 6.51 8.33 12.07
C ALA A 21 7.31 7.06 12.46
N ALA A 22 6.91 6.42 13.55
CA ALA A 22 7.49 5.13 13.93
C ALA A 22 7.12 4.06 12.90
N ARG A 23 8.11 3.40 12.31
CA ARG A 23 7.88 2.28 11.38
C ARG A 23 7.17 1.11 12.09
N PRO A 24 6.21 0.44 11.42
CA PRO A 24 5.46 -0.65 12.03
C PRO A 24 6.35 -1.86 12.38
N PRO A 25 5.97 -2.68 13.39
CA PRO A 25 6.70 -3.88 13.77
C PRO A 25 6.56 -5.04 12.76
N VAL A 26 5.73 -4.88 11.74
CA VAL A 26 5.52 -5.83 10.63
C VAL A 26 6.10 -5.20 9.36
N ALA A 27 6.90 -5.97 8.63
CA ALA A 27 7.49 -5.52 7.37
C ALA A 27 6.42 -5.33 6.28
N ALA A 28 6.50 -4.22 5.54
CA ALA A 28 5.61 -3.90 4.42
C ALA A 28 5.99 -4.69 3.16
N LEU A 29 5.85 -6.02 3.21
CA LEU A 29 6.14 -6.91 2.08
C LEU A 29 5.02 -6.87 1.04
N PRO A 30 5.32 -7.00 -0.27
CA PRO A 30 4.33 -7.24 -1.31
C PRO A 30 3.49 -8.50 -1.00
N ILE A 31 2.19 -8.46 -1.28
CA ILE A 31 1.27 -9.57 -0.98
C ILE A 31 1.71 -10.87 -1.69
N ASN A 32 2.28 -10.77 -2.90
CA ASN A 32 2.78 -11.91 -3.68
C ASN A 32 4.02 -12.58 -3.05
N ASP A 33 4.82 -11.86 -2.25
CA ASP A 33 5.98 -12.40 -1.55
C ASP A 33 5.55 -13.22 -0.32
N VAL A 34 4.35 -12.94 0.21
CA VAL A 34 3.74 -13.66 1.34
C VAL A 34 2.86 -14.82 0.86
N VAL A 35 2.10 -14.63 -0.21
CA VAL A 35 1.22 -15.66 -0.81
C VAL A 35 1.29 -15.63 -2.33
N SER A 36 2.11 -16.53 -2.89
CA SER A 36 2.27 -16.69 -4.33
C SER A 36 0.98 -17.17 -5.01
N GLY A 37 0.57 -16.53 -6.11
CA GLY A 37 -0.48 -17.04 -7.00
C GLY A 37 -1.91 -16.59 -6.66
N LEU A 38 -2.10 -15.73 -5.65
CA LEU A 38 -3.36 -14.98 -5.53
C LEU A 38 -3.39 -13.85 -6.57
N PRO A 39 -4.55 -13.56 -7.18
CA PRO A 39 -4.73 -12.34 -7.95
C PRO A 39 -4.73 -11.14 -6.99
N VAL A 40 -3.61 -10.42 -6.94
CA VAL A 40 -3.45 -9.17 -6.18
C VAL A 40 -3.76 -8.00 -7.08
N GLU A 41 -4.38 -6.97 -6.50
CA GLU A 41 -4.74 -5.74 -7.18
C GLU A 41 -4.03 -4.55 -6.51
N GLY A 42 -3.11 -3.85 -7.19
CA GLY A 42 -2.43 -2.63 -6.71
C GLY A 42 -1.60 -1.86 -7.76
N PRO A 43 -1.54 -0.50 -7.78
CA PRO A 43 -2.18 0.53 -6.92
C PRO A 43 -3.13 1.53 -7.67
N PHE A 44 -3.92 2.35 -6.93
CA PHE A 44 -5.03 3.20 -7.42
C PHE A 44 -4.69 4.67 -7.11
N PRO A 45 -4.01 5.40 -8.02
CA PRO A 45 -3.55 6.78 -7.72
C PRO A 45 -4.70 7.75 -7.43
N ALA A 46 -5.87 7.51 -8.04
CA ALA A 46 -7.08 8.30 -7.82
C ALA A 46 -7.65 8.22 -6.39
N MET A 47 -7.22 7.23 -5.59
CA MET A 47 -7.65 7.07 -4.19
C MET A 47 -6.54 7.39 -3.18
N ALA A 48 -5.29 7.61 -3.60
CA ALA A 48 -4.19 7.93 -2.70
C ALA A 48 -4.49 9.19 -1.85
N GLU A 49 -4.94 10.27 -2.49
CA GLU A 49 -5.31 11.51 -1.79
C GLU A 49 -6.53 11.31 -0.87
N ALA A 50 -7.54 10.55 -1.30
CA ALA A 50 -8.71 10.25 -0.48
C ALA A 50 -8.38 9.42 0.76
N ILE A 51 -7.39 8.51 0.66
CA ILE A 51 -6.87 7.73 1.79
C ILE A 51 -6.01 8.61 2.71
N ARG A 52 -5.22 9.54 2.17
CA ARG A 52 -4.44 10.52 2.97
C ARG A 52 -5.32 11.52 3.72
N GLN A 53 -6.60 11.65 3.37
CA GLN A 53 -7.59 12.48 4.07
C GLN A 53 -8.40 11.72 5.15
N LEU A 54 -8.26 10.39 5.26
CA LEU A 54 -9.07 9.50 6.11
C LEU A 54 -8.53 9.33 7.56
N HIS A 55 -7.81 10.33 8.08
CA HIS A 55 -7.16 10.35 9.40
C HIS A 55 -8.10 10.09 10.60
#